data_AF-A0A180GBD9-F1
#
_entry.id   AF-A0A180GBD9-F1
#
_cell.length_a   1.000
_cell.length_b   1.000
_cell.length_c   1.000
_cell.angle_alpha   90.00
_cell.angle_beta   90.00
_cell.angle_gamma   90.00
#
_symmetry.space_group_name_H-M   'P 1'
#
loop_
_entity.id
_entity.type
_entity.pdbx_description
1 polymer ?
#
loop_
_entity_poly.entity_id
_entity_poly.type
_entity_poly.pdbx_seq_one_letter_code
_entity_poly.pdbx_strand_id
1 'polypeptide(L)'
;MFKFEFDLDDLTDENDAAKIHPPEAIQPPQDGLDNPDEKKEPRIHDPCMVIPVAELIDQLPPFITYSNLKITTSLSIYKRELYDAKYQTIVNLAQGEEEEKEDQADEPGETNKQVDEAMGQKTLDSLQSSSDLIPGVYEGGFKTWECSLDLATHLGPIFEKLADLFSDPTRLTVDHIENRPDLDAPYRILEIGCGTAVPTVSLCFKLFAYLLTLNRSHPPVSASNGDSQDELEPPILEIILQDFNSDVLRLLTFPNILLAFYRATLIAGKSKQPEVPQEASDAESTSEEGRAREEMIEEDLEITDELKTEFGLFLRENRIRLTFVYGPWSTFELPAISPSQTSNPPRTESGREKEIRKGCEVIMSSETLYSTDSLPDLINVLLSSKITSKSRLRAQQEADAAAVESTILIASKAVYFGVGGGTHSFIDLVENRHNGSVSFIDLHHPDHPPPLSNGVSRVLMDVKFSA
;
A
#
# COMPACT_ATOMS: atom_id res chain seq x y z
N MET A 1 -14.21 12.79 -45.52
CA MET A 1 -13.06 11.86 -45.68
C MET A 1 -11.83 12.74 -45.87
N PHE A 2 -11.18 13.09 -44.75
CA PHE A 2 -9.96 13.91 -44.77
C PHE A 2 -8.76 12.99 -44.93
N LYS A 3 -7.90 13.29 -45.90
CA LYS A 3 -6.75 12.49 -46.28
C LYS A 3 -5.50 13.27 -45.89
N PHE A 4 -4.67 12.70 -45.03
CA PHE A 4 -3.36 13.25 -44.68
C PHE A 4 -2.34 12.78 -45.72
N GLU A 5 -1.63 13.72 -46.34
CA GLU A 5 -0.44 13.47 -47.18
C GLU A 5 0.79 13.83 -46.34
N PHE A 6 1.63 12.84 -46.06
CA PHE A 6 2.96 13.02 -45.49
C PHE A 6 3.95 13.03 -46.65
N ASP A 7 4.60 14.17 -46.91
CA ASP A 7 5.77 14.22 -47.78
C ASP A 7 6.98 13.65 -47.01
N LEU A 8 7.54 12.58 -47.54
CA LEU A 8 8.60 11.75 -46.95
C LEU A 8 10.00 12.09 -47.50
N ASP A 9 10.17 13.27 -48.12
CA ASP A 9 11.40 13.64 -48.84
C ASP A 9 12.37 14.55 -48.04
N ASP A 10 12.08 14.90 -46.78
CA ASP A 10 12.97 15.74 -45.95
C ASP A 10 13.95 14.96 -45.05
N LEU A 11 14.16 13.67 -45.30
CA LEU A 11 15.06 12.81 -44.49
C LEU A 11 16.23 12.22 -45.28
N THR A 12 16.96 13.05 -46.03
CA THR A 12 18.36 12.76 -46.39
C THR A 12 19.12 14.05 -46.62
N ASP A 13 20.14 14.35 -45.80
CA ASP A 13 21.45 14.81 -46.26
C ASP A 13 22.42 15.05 -45.08
N GLU A 14 23.16 13.99 -44.72
CA GLU A 14 24.46 14.12 -44.05
C GLU A 14 25.56 14.25 -45.10
N ASN A 15 26.08 15.46 -45.32
CA ASN A 15 27.52 15.77 -45.49
C ASN A 15 27.70 17.20 -45.99
N ASP A 16 28.14 18.11 -45.12
CA ASP A 16 29.12 19.13 -45.53
C ASP A 16 29.84 19.69 -44.30
N ALA A 17 30.99 19.09 -44.01
CA ALA A 17 31.99 19.65 -43.11
C ALA A 17 32.74 20.77 -43.83
N ALA A 18 32.50 22.02 -43.42
CA ALA A 18 33.49 23.10 -43.22
C ALA A 18 32.89 24.49 -43.51
N LYS A 19 32.51 25.21 -42.45
CA LYS A 19 32.81 26.64 -42.23
C LYS A 19 32.29 27.06 -40.85
N ILE A 20 33.24 27.39 -39.99
CA ILE A 20 33.05 27.85 -38.61
C ILE A 20 32.64 29.33 -38.65
N HIS A 21 31.48 29.65 -38.10
CA HIS A 21 31.17 30.97 -37.54
C HIS A 21 30.55 30.75 -36.15
N PRO A 22 30.99 31.48 -35.10
CA PRO A 22 30.43 31.35 -33.77
C PRO A 22 28.99 31.91 -33.74
N PRO A 23 28.00 31.21 -33.17
CA PRO A 23 26.66 31.76 -33.04
C PRO A 23 26.62 32.85 -31.97
N GLU A 24 26.08 34.00 -32.35
CA GLU A 24 25.76 35.13 -31.47
C GLU A 24 24.76 34.70 -30.39
N ALA A 25 24.98 35.21 -29.17
CA ALA A 25 24.14 34.95 -28.02
C ALA A 25 22.73 35.51 -28.23
N ILE A 26 21.75 34.61 -28.38
CA ILE A 26 20.33 34.96 -28.34
C ILE A 26 20.00 35.29 -26.88
N GLN A 27 19.69 36.57 -26.62
CA GLN A 27 19.17 37.00 -25.33
C GLN A 27 17.74 36.47 -25.16
N PRO A 28 17.39 35.89 -24.00
CA PRO A 28 16.02 35.47 -23.73
C PRO A 28 15.10 36.70 -23.59
N PRO A 29 13.79 36.56 -23.88
CA PRO A 29 12.81 37.62 -23.68
C PRO A 29 12.80 38.05 -22.21
N GLN A 30 12.87 39.36 -21.96
CA GLN A 30 12.61 39.94 -20.65
C GLN A 30 11.10 40.00 -20.41
N ASP A 31 10.54 38.93 -19.88
CA ASP A 31 9.27 38.96 -19.14
C ASP A 31 9.55 38.75 -17.65
N GLY A 32 8.68 39.31 -16.81
CA GLY A 32 8.89 39.69 -15.41
C GLY A 32 9.66 38.68 -14.53
N LEU A 33 10.57 39.24 -13.72
CA LEU A 33 11.28 38.56 -12.64
C LEU A 33 10.30 38.07 -11.57
N ASP A 34 9.75 36.87 -11.75
CA ASP A 34 9.39 36.03 -10.62
C ASP A 34 10.67 35.39 -10.07
N ASN A 35 10.85 35.53 -8.76
CA ASN A 35 12.05 35.17 -8.03
C ASN A 35 12.28 33.64 -8.06
N PRO A 36 13.39 33.13 -8.62
CA PRO A 36 13.64 31.68 -8.71
C PRO A 36 14.03 31.02 -7.36
N ASP A 37 13.95 31.75 -6.25
CA ASP A 37 14.40 31.32 -4.92
C ASP A 37 13.27 30.97 -3.93
N GLU A 38 11.99 30.92 -4.34
CA GLU A 38 10.98 30.22 -3.53
C GLU A 38 11.04 28.70 -3.78
N LYS A 39 12.14 28.07 -3.34
CA LYS A 39 12.06 26.67 -2.95
C LYS A 39 11.10 26.61 -1.77
N LYS A 40 9.82 26.32 -2.03
CA LYS A 40 8.90 25.89 -0.97
C LYS A 40 9.64 24.81 -0.18
N GLU A 41 9.82 25.04 1.11
CA GLU A 41 10.44 24.05 1.98
C GLU A 41 9.71 22.72 1.77
N PRO A 42 10.43 21.59 1.63
CA PRO A 42 9.79 20.30 1.48
C PRO A 42 8.78 20.10 2.63
N ARG A 43 7.63 19.46 2.34
CA ARG A 43 6.49 19.22 3.27
C ARG A 43 6.84 18.33 4.48
N ILE A 44 8.06 18.42 5.00
CA ILE A 44 8.62 17.61 6.10
C ILE A 44 7.92 17.93 7.43
N HIS A 45 7.23 19.06 7.56
CA HIS A 45 6.55 19.44 8.80
C HIS A 45 5.02 19.36 8.73
N ASP A 46 4.46 18.97 7.58
CA ASP A 46 3.02 18.79 7.46
C ASP A 46 2.57 17.60 8.33
N PRO A 47 1.43 17.69 9.02
CA PRO A 47 0.94 16.60 9.85
C PRO A 47 0.51 15.41 8.97
N CYS A 48 0.83 14.19 9.41
CA CYS A 48 0.21 13.00 8.87
C CYS A 48 -1.30 13.01 9.14
N MET A 49 -2.07 12.57 8.15
CA MET A 49 -3.52 12.57 8.18
C MET A 49 -4.06 11.18 7.86
N VAL A 50 -5.16 10.80 8.51
CA VAL A 50 -5.88 9.54 8.26
C VAL A 50 -6.96 9.77 7.20
N ILE A 51 -7.05 8.91 6.19
CA ILE A 51 -8.14 8.90 5.22
C ILE A 51 -9.22 7.90 5.67
N PRO A 52 -10.48 8.33 5.90
CA PRO A 52 -11.56 7.41 6.18
C PRO A 52 -11.78 6.42 5.02
N VAL A 53 -11.97 5.14 5.33
CA VAL A 53 -12.22 4.11 4.30
C VAL A 53 -13.49 4.41 3.48
N ALA A 54 -14.51 5.00 4.11
CA ALA A 54 -15.72 5.41 3.41
C ALA A 54 -15.43 6.43 2.29
N GLU A 55 -14.56 7.40 2.56
CA GLU A 55 -14.11 8.37 1.55
C GLU A 55 -13.42 7.67 0.37
N LEU A 56 -12.58 6.67 0.65
CA LEU A 56 -11.88 5.90 -0.39
C LEU A 56 -12.85 5.06 -1.25
N ILE A 57 -13.91 4.51 -0.64
CA ILE A 57 -14.96 3.76 -1.35
C ILE A 57 -15.77 4.69 -2.28
N ASP A 58 -16.10 5.88 -1.79
CA ASP A 58 -16.89 6.86 -2.53
C ASP A 58 -16.10 7.44 -3.71
N GLN A 59 -14.77 7.54 -3.60
CA GLN A 59 -13.87 8.05 -4.64
C GLN A 59 -13.42 7.00 -5.68
N LEU A 60 -13.87 5.74 -5.58
CA LEU A 60 -13.54 4.73 -6.60
C LEU A 60 -14.10 5.12 -7.97
N PRO A 61 -13.33 4.93 -9.06
CA PRO A 61 -13.83 5.14 -10.42
C PRO A 61 -14.90 4.10 -10.77
N PRO A 62 -15.73 4.36 -11.80
CA PRO A 62 -16.72 3.39 -12.27
C PRO A 62 -16.09 2.13 -12.88
N PHE A 63 -14.86 2.23 -13.39
CA PHE A 63 -14.11 1.11 -13.95
C PHE A 63 -12.66 1.15 -13.46
N ILE A 64 -12.09 -0.04 -13.28
CA ILE A 64 -10.66 -0.22 -13.00
C ILE A 64 -10.11 -1.24 -13.99
N THR A 65 -9.18 -0.82 -14.84
CA THR A 65 -8.38 -1.77 -15.63
C THR A 65 -7.26 -2.35 -14.77
N TYR A 66 -7.16 -3.68 -14.74
CA TYR A 66 -6.18 -4.41 -13.96
C TYR A 66 -5.51 -5.51 -14.78
N SER A 67 -4.31 -5.90 -14.35
CA SER A 67 -3.58 -7.05 -14.89
C SER A 67 -3.24 -8.06 -13.80
N ASN A 68 -2.79 -9.24 -14.23
CA ASN A 68 -2.31 -10.28 -13.35
C ASN A 68 -0.81 -10.12 -13.09
N LEU A 69 -0.45 -9.59 -11.92
CA LEU A 69 0.94 -9.50 -11.49
C LEU A 69 1.40 -10.84 -10.89
N LYS A 70 2.30 -11.51 -11.59
CA LYS A 70 2.92 -12.75 -11.13
C LYS A 70 4.06 -12.47 -10.16
N ILE A 71 3.94 -12.99 -8.93
CA ILE A 71 4.95 -12.81 -7.87
C ILE A 71 5.80 -14.08 -7.76
N THR A 72 5.18 -15.24 -7.71
CA THR A 72 5.84 -16.55 -7.80
C THR A 72 5.10 -17.45 -8.78
N THR A 73 5.53 -18.71 -8.91
CA THR A 73 4.83 -19.73 -9.69
C THR A 73 3.45 -20.07 -9.12
N SER A 74 3.23 -19.89 -7.81
CA SER A 74 1.99 -20.23 -7.10
C SER A 74 1.23 -19.01 -6.57
N LEU A 75 1.84 -17.82 -6.66
CA LEU A 75 1.26 -16.57 -6.19
C LEU A 75 1.26 -15.54 -7.31
N SER A 76 0.06 -15.11 -7.66
CA SER A 76 -0.16 -13.94 -8.49
C SER A 76 -1.29 -13.12 -7.87
N ILE A 77 -1.44 -11.85 -8.24
CA ILE A 77 -2.48 -10.93 -7.73
C ILE A 77 -3.02 -10.08 -8.85
N TYR A 78 -4.25 -9.59 -8.71
CA TYR A 78 -4.73 -8.52 -9.58
C TYR A 78 -4.18 -7.19 -9.10
N LYS A 79 -3.66 -6.40 -10.04
CA LYS A 79 -3.11 -5.07 -9.77
C LYS A 79 -3.66 -4.11 -10.81
N ARG A 80 -4.15 -2.97 -10.34
CA ARG A 80 -4.55 -1.84 -11.18
C ARG A 80 -3.40 -1.37 -12.05
N GLU A 81 -3.69 -1.05 -13.30
CA GLU A 81 -2.69 -0.51 -14.21
C GLU A 81 -2.40 0.96 -13.97
N LEU A 82 -1.13 1.35 -14.12
CA LEU A 82 -0.73 2.73 -13.85
C LEU A 82 -1.31 3.70 -14.89
N TYR A 83 -1.45 3.26 -16.14
CA TYR A 83 -2.07 4.08 -17.17
C TYR A 83 -3.56 4.30 -16.92
N ASP A 84 -4.24 3.36 -16.24
CA ASP A 84 -5.64 3.48 -15.87
C ASP A 84 -5.84 4.57 -14.81
N ALA A 85 -4.97 4.60 -13.78
CA ALA A 85 -4.95 5.69 -12.80
C ALA A 85 -4.65 7.06 -13.45
N LYS A 86 -3.78 7.11 -14.47
CA LYS A 86 -3.53 8.32 -15.27
C LYS A 86 -4.77 8.76 -16.02
N TYR A 87 -5.43 7.83 -16.70
CA TYR A 87 -6.62 8.12 -17.47
C TYR A 87 -7.75 8.65 -16.56
N GLN A 88 -7.97 8.01 -15.41
CA GLN A 88 -8.91 8.51 -14.39
C GLN A 88 -8.60 9.95 -13.99
N THR A 89 -7.33 10.27 -13.72
CA THR A 89 -6.93 11.62 -13.30
C THR A 89 -7.20 12.66 -14.40
N ILE A 90 -6.91 12.32 -15.67
CA ILE A 90 -7.18 13.19 -16.83
C ILE A 90 -8.68 13.42 -16.99
N VAL A 91 -9.50 12.37 -16.87
CA VAL A 91 -10.96 12.48 -16.99
C VAL A 91 -11.54 13.35 -15.87
N ASN A 92 -11.08 13.17 -14.63
CA ASN A 92 -11.53 13.99 -13.50
C ASN A 92 -11.19 15.47 -13.69
N LEU A 93 -9.99 15.78 -14.21
CA LEU A 93 -9.60 17.16 -14.53
C LEU A 93 -10.48 17.75 -15.63
N ALA A 94 -10.71 17.01 -16.71
CA ALA A 94 -11.54 17.47 -17.81
C ALA A 94 -13.01 17.72 -17.38
N GLN A 95 -13.55 16.89 -16.49
CA GLN A 95 -14.89 17.09 -15.92
C GLN A 95 -14.95 18.34 -15.03
N GLY A 96 -13.92 18.56 -14.19
CA GLY A 96 -13.80 19.79 -13.40
C GLY A 96 -13.83 21.04 -14.27
N GLU A 97 -13.04 21.05 -15.36
CA GLU A 97 -12.97 22.18 -16.29
C GLU A 97 -14.28 22.44 -17.06
N GLU A 98 -15.11 21.42 -17.27
CA GLU A 98 -16.43 21.55 -17.90
C GLU A 98 -17.46 22.12 -16.92
N GLU A 99 -17.49 21.63 -15.68
CA GLU A 99 -18.34 22.15 -14.60
C GLU A 99 -18.02 23.62 -14.28
N GLU A 100 -16.74 24.03 -14.33
CA GLU A 100 -16.35 25.43 -14.14
C GLU A 100 -16.89 26.35 -15.25
N LYS A 101 -16.94 25.89 -16.50
CA LYS A 101 -17.49 26.68 -17.61
C LYS A 101 -19.00 26.86 -17.52
N GLU A 102 -19.71 25.90 -16.90
CA GLU A 102 -21.15 25.97 -16.67
C GLU A 102 -21.49 26.86 -15.45
N ASP A 103 -20.72 26.77 -14.36
CA ASP A 103 -20.95 27.53 -13.13
C ASP A 103 -20.51 29.01 -13.20
N GLN A 104 -19.61 29.38 -14.13
CA GLN A 104 -19.27 30.79 -14.40
C GLN A 104 -20.46 31.63 -14.90
N ALA A 105 -21.64 31.02 -15.12
CA ALA A 105 -22.88 31.72 -15.38
C ALA A 105 -23.61 32.25 -14.12
N ASP A 106 -23.33 31.73 -12.91
CA ASP A 106 -24.04 32.10 -11.66
C ASP A 106 -23.10 32.14 -10.42
N GLU A 107 -22.60 33.35 -10.09
CA GLU A 107 -21.90 33.81 -8.86
C GLU A 107 -20.51 33.24 -8.45
N PRO A 108 -19.62 34.08 -7.86
CA PRO A 108 -18.21 33.74 -7.64
C PRO A 108 -17.99 32.97 -6.32
N GLY A 109 -17.89 31.65 -6.42
CA GLY A 109 -17.33 30.75 -5.38
C GLY A 109 -15.91 30.28 -5.71
N GLU A 110 -14.99 31.20 -6.02
CA GLU A 110 -13.75 30.92 -6.78
C GLU A 110 -12.60 30.22 -5.99
N THR A 111 -12.64 30.08 -4.67
CA THR A 111 -11.42 29.72 -3.91
C THR A 111 -11.17 28.23 -3.70
N ASN A 112 -12.18 27.35 -3.69
CA ASN A 112 -11.97 25.92 -3.46
C ASN A 112 -11.74 25.12 -4.76
N LYS A 113 -12.44 25.44 -5.85
CA LYS A 113 -12.35 24.68 -7.11
C LYS A 113 -10.98 24.79 -7.80
N GLN A 114 -10.40 25.99 -7.84
CA GLN A 114 -9.04 26.22 -8.37
C GLN A 114 -7.95 25.43 -7.61
N VAL A 115 -8.17 25.15 -6.32
CA VAL A 115 -7.23 24.35 -5.51
C VAL A 115 -7.32 22.87 -5.88
N ASP A 116 -8.52 22.37 -6.15
CA ASP A 116 -8.75 20.98 -6.55
C ASP A 116 -8.19 20.70 -7.97
N GLU A 117 -8.37 21.63 -8.92
CA GLU A 117 -7.77 21.54 -10.25
C GLU A 117 -6.23 21.58 -10.20
N ALA A 118 -5.66 22.53 -9.44
CA ALA A 118 -4.21 22.63 -9.28
C ALA A 118 -3.61 21.39 -8.60
N MET A 119 -4.33 20.78 -7.66
CA MET A 119 -3.93 19.52 -7.03
C MET A 119 -3.99 18.38 -8.06
N GLY A 120 -5.09 18.24 -8.80
CA GLY A 120 -5.24 17.19 -9.81
C GLY A 120 -4.18 17.28 -10.92
N GLN A 121 -3.82 18.49 -11.35
CA GLN A 121 -2.74 18.69 -12.31
C GLN A 121 -1.39 18.25 -11.72
N LYS A 122 -1.12 18.57 -10.45
CA LYS A 122 0.08 18.09 -9.77
C LYS A 122 0.12 16.55 -9.70
N THR A 123 -1.00 15.91 -9.38
CA THR A 123 -1.13 14.44 -9.36
C THR A 123 -0.81 13.85 -10.73
N LEU A 124 -1.34 14.45 -11.80
CA LEU A 124 -1.09 14.03 -13.17
C LEU A 124 0.39 14.16 -13.54
N ASP A 125 1.05 15.27 -13.18
CA ASP A 125 2.47 15.49 -13.42
C ASP A 125 3.32 14.42 -12.70
N SER A 126 2.99 14.10 -11.43
CA SER A 126 3.65 13.02 -10.68
C SER A 126 3.45 11.65 -11.34
N LEU A 127 2.25 11.35 -11.82
CA LEU A 127 1.95 10.11 -12.55
C LEU A 127 2.68 10.02 -13.90
N GLN A 128 2.90 11.15 -14.58
CA GLN A 128 3.58 11.21 -15.88
C GLN A 128 5.11 11.19 -15.75
N SER A 129 5.66 11.50 -14.57
CA SER A 129 7.10 11.50 -14.34
C SER A 129 7.77 10.17 -14.67
N SER A 130 8.90 10.25 -15.38
CA SER A 130 9.74 9.09 -15.70
C SER A 130 10.50 8.58 -14.46
N SER A 131 10.78 9.44 -13.49
CA SER A 131 11.43 9.11 -12.22
C SER A 131 10.49 9.28 -11.04
N ASP A 132 10.36 8.24 -10.22
CA ASP A 132 9.66 8.29 -8.93
C ASP A 132 10.54 8.86 -7.81
N LEU A 133 11.84 9.11 -8.09
CA LEU A 133 12.81 9.63 -7.15
C LEU A 133 13.21 11.05 -7.56
N ILE A 134 12.88 12.03 -6.72
CA ILE A 134 13.34 13.42 -6.82
C ILE A 134 14.28 13.68 -5.63
N PRO A 135 15.52 14.18 -5.84
CA PRO A 135 16.41 14.50 -4.71
C PRO A 135 15.78 15.52 -3.76
N GLY A 136 15.65 15.17 -2.48
CA GLY A 136 15.15 16.06 -1.42
C GLY A 136 13.62 16.15 -1.26
N VAL A 137 12.83 15.49 -2.13
CA VAL A 137 11.37 15.38 -1.99
C VAL A 137 10.94 13.98 -2.41
N TYR A 138 10.29 13.23 -1.52
CA TYR A 138 9.64 11.99 -1.92
C TYR A 138 8.29 12.33 -2.57
N GLU A 139 8.17 12.13 -3.88
CA GLU A 139 6.91 12.23 -4.63
C GLU A 139 6.54 10.89 -5.32
N GLY A 140 7.25 9.81 -4.99
CA GLY A 140 7.07 8.47 -5.57
C GLY A 140 5.98 7.63 -4.90
N GLY A 141 5.73 6.45 -5.44
CA GLY A 141 4.76 5.47 -4.90
C GLY A 141 3.81 4.90 -5.95
N PHE A 142 3.72 5.57 -7.11
CA PHE A 142 2.84 5.15 -8.20
C PHE A 142 3.35 3.92 -8.97
N LYS A 143 4.67 3.72 -9.06
CA LYS A 143 5.24 2.52 -9.67
C LYS A 143 5.44 1.42 -8.63
N THR A 144 5.28 0.17 -9.09
CA THR A 144 5.68 -1.00 -8.32
C THR A 144 7.19 -1.19 -8.43
N TRP A 145 7.85 -1.37 -7.30
CA TRP A 145 9.28 -1.63 -7.23
C TRP A 145 9.57 -3.13 -7.05
N GLU A 146 10.70 -3.60 -7.57
CA GLU A 146 11.06 -5.03 -7.56
C GLU A 146 11.14 -5.60 -6.15
N CYS A 147 11.66 -4.85 -5.17
CA CYS A 147 11.75 -5.34 -3.80
C CYS A 147 10.39 -5.53 -3.13
N SER A 148 9.32 -4.91 -3.63
CA SER A 148 7.95 -5.19 -3.14
C SER A 148 7.53 -6.62 -3.50
N LEU A 149 7.96 -7.13 -4.67
CA LEU A 149 7.74 -8.52 -5.05
C LEU A 149 8.60 -9.46 -4.21
N ASP A 150 9.88 -9.12 -4.02
CA ASP A 150 10.79 -9.89 -3.17
C ASP A 150 10.20 -10.07 -1.75
N LEU A 151 9.70 -8.98 -1.13
CA LEU A 151 9.02 -9.01 0.17
C LEU A 151 7.75 -9.88 0.15
N ALA A 152 6.94 -9.77 -0.90
CA ALA A 152 5.70 -10.55 -1.03
C ALA A 152 5.94 -12.07 -1.08
N THR A 153 7.11 -12.51 -1.55
CA THR A 153 7.49 -13.94 -1.53
C THR A 153 7.65 -14.50 -0.10
N HIS A 154 7.92 -13.65 0.89
CA HIS A 154 8.25 -14.04 2.25
C HIS A 154 7.10 -13.89 3.26
N LEU A 155 5.87 -13.63 2.81
CA LEU A 155 4.72 -13.38 3.71
C LEU A 155 4.02 -14.66 4.21
N GLY A 156 4.49 -15.86 3.84
CA GLY A 156 3.92 -17.14 4.27
C GLY A 156 3.78 -17.29 5.79
N PRO A 157 4.86 -17.10 6.58
CA PRO A 157 4.79 -17.19 8.04
C PRO A 157 3.81 -16.19 8.69
N ILE A 158 3.63 -15.02 8.09
CA ILE A 158 2.64 -14.03 8.56
C ILE A 158 1.23 -14.51 8.25
N PHE A 159 1.00 -15.05 7.04
CA PHE A 159 -0.29 -15.62 6.67
C PHE A 159 -0.71 -16.76 7.59
N GLU A 160 0.18 -17.71 7.93
CA GLU A 160 -0.17 -18.82 8.83
C GLU A 160 -0.63 -18.32 10.21
N LYS A 161 0.04 -17.31 10.77
CA LYS A 161 -0.38 -16.67 12.04
C LYS A 161 -1.76 -16.03 11.93
N LEU A 162 -2.08 -15.40 10.79
CA LEU A 162 -3.40 -14.82 10.55
C LEU A 162 -4.45 -15.93 10.36
N ALA A 163 -4.15 -16.98 9.62
CA ALA A 163 -5.05 -18.12 9.45
C ALA A 163 -5.38 -18.77 10.80
N ASP A 164 -4.38 -18.96 11.67
CA ASP A 164 -4.58 -19.42 13.04
C ASP A 164 -5.45 -18.46 13.86
N LEU A 165 -5.18 -17.15 13.77
CA LEU A 165 -5.94 -16.08 14.45
C LEU A 165 -7.44 -16.14 14.10
N PHE A 166 -7.78 -16.40 12.84
CA PHE A 166 -9.16 -16.44 12.37
C PHE A 166 -9.82 -17.83 12.48
N SER A 167 -9.05 -18.92 12.47
CA SER A 167 -9.58 -20.29 12.66
C SER A 167 -10.17 -20.50 14.05
N ASP A 168 -9.51 -19.93 15.06
CA ASP A 168 -9.89 -20.08 16.45
C ASP A 168 -9.59 -18.75 17.18
N PRO A 169 -10.54 -17.80 17.14
CA PRO A 169 -10.42 -16.55 17.88
C PRO A 169 -10.26 -16.79 19.40
N THR A 170 -10.71 -17.97 19.89
CA THR A 170 -10.67 -18.33 21.31
C THR A 170 -9.32 -18.86 21.77
N ARG A 171 -8.37 -19.15 20.87
CA ARG A 171 -6.96 -19.42 21.23
C ARG A 171 -6.20 -18.20 21.74
N LEU A 172 -6.80 -17.01 21.67
CA LEU A 172 -6.37 -15.84 22.43
C LEU A 172 -7.08 -15.72 23.79
N THR A 173 -8.20 -16.41 24.01
CA THR A 173 -9.09 -16.21 25.17
C THR A 173 -9.21 -17.40 26.12
N VAL A 174 -8.79 -18.62 25.75
CA VAL A 174 -9.02 -19.84 26.54
C VAL A 174 -7.76 -20.70 26.59
N ASP A 175 -6.78 -20.22 27.34
CA ASP A 175 -6.09 -20.97 28.42
C ASP A 175 -4.77 -20.26 28.77
N HIS A 176 -4.69 -19.81 30.04
CA HIS A 176 -3.48 -19.42 30.79
C HIS A 176 -3.00 -17.96 30.94
N ILE A 177 -3.77 -16.89 30.74
CA ILE A 177 -3.44 -15.62 31.43
C ILE A 177 -4.71 -14.81 31.80
N GLU A 178 -5.27 -15.03 32.99
CA GLU A 178 -6.30 -14.20 33.64
C GLU A 178 -5.84 -12.74 33.94
N ASN A 179 -4.74 -12.27 33.35
CA ASN A 179 -4.07 -11.00 33.67
C ASN A 179 -3.44 -10.31 32.45
N ARG A 180 -4.10 -10.32 31.28
CA ARG A 180 -3.72 -9.48 30.12
C ARG A 180 -4.72 -8.32 29.95
N PRO A 181 -4.36 -7.09 30.37
CA PRO A 181 -5.20 -5.91 30.13
C PRO A 181 -5.24 -5.46 28.65
N ASP A 182 -4.47 -6.09 27.76
CA ASP A 182 -4.34 -5.76 26.32
C ASP A 182 -5.10 -6.74 25.38
N LEU A 183 -6.03 -7.56 25.90
CA LEU A 183 -6.72 -8.59 25.10
C LEU A 183 -7.73 -8.02 24.08
N ASP A 184 -8.16 -6.77 24.25
CA ASP A 184 -9.14 -6.11 23.37
C ASP A 184 -8.51 -5.40 22.15
N ALA A 185 -7.20 -5.55 21.95
CA ALA A 185 -6.47 -4.83 20.93
C ALA A 185 -6.17 -5.71 19.69
N PRO A 186 -6.45 -5.23 18.47
CA PRO A 186 -6.30 -6.01 17.24
C PRO A 186 -4.86 -6.44 16.99
N TYR A 187 -4.68 -7.55 16.26
CA TYR A 187 -3.41 -7.83 15.58
C TYR A 187 -3.16 -6.72 14.55
N ARG A 188 -1.99 -6.10 14.57
CA ARG A 188 -1.65 -4.91 13.79
C ARG A 188 -0.52 -5.18 12.82
N ILE A 189 -0.76 -4.82 11.56
CA ILE A 189 0.22 -4.83 10.48
C ILE A 189 0.40 -3.40 10.00
N LEU A 190 1.63 -2.93 9.88
CA LEU A 190 1.97 -1.63 9.31
C LEU A 190 2.84 -1.81 8.06
N GLU A 191 2.43 -1.25 6.94
CA GLU A 191 3.27 -1.07 5.75
C GLU A 191 3.68 0.41 5.60
N ILE A 192 4.98 0.68 5.65
CA ILE A 192 5.56 2.03 5.56
C ILE A 192 6.02 2.30 4.12
N GLY A 193 5.58 3.40 3.54
CA GLY A 193 5.83 3.73 2.12
C GLY A 193 5.19 2.68 1.21
N CYS A 194 3.89 2.44 1.39
CA CYS A 194 3.23 1.28 0.80
C CYS A 194 3.08 1.34 -0.72
N GLY A 195 3.04 2.53 -1.35
CA GLY A 195 2.92 2.64 -2.80
C GLY A 195 1.72 1.87 -3.35
N THR A 196 1.97 1.00 -4.33
CA THR A 196 0.98 0.06 -4.89
C THR A 196 0.55 -1.08 -3.94
N ALA A 197 1.16 -1.18 -2.77
CA ALA A 197 0.88 -2.14 -1.69
C ALA A 197 0.97 -3.62 -2.07
N VAL A 198 1.82 -3.97 -3.05
CA VAL A 198 2.00 -5.37 -3.50
C VAL A 198 2.21 -6.37 -2.34
N PRO A 199 3.02 -6.10 -1.30
CA PRO A 199 3.14 -6.97 -0.13
C PRO A 199 1.79 -7.16 0.59
N THR A 200 1.13 -6.07 1.02
CA THR A 200 -0.18 -6.16 1.69
C THR A 200 -1.23 -6.82 0.80
N VAL A 201 -1.33 -6.45 -0.47
CA VAL A 201 -2.31 -7.00 -1.44
C VAL A 201 -2.14 -8.51 -1.60
N SER A 202 -0.89 -9.00 -1.61
CA SER A 202 -0.59 -10.44 -1.64
C SER A 202 -1.07 -11.17 -0.39
N LEU A 203 -0.87 -10.57 0.78
CA LEU A 203 -1.33 -11.10 2.06
C LEU A 203 -2.86 -11.07 2.15
N CYS A 204 -3.47 -9.93 1.80
CA CYS A 204 -4.92 -9.74 1.73
C CYS A 204 -5.57 -10.73 0.79
N PHE A 205 -5.05 -10.93 -0.42
CA PHE A 205 -5.59 -11.91 -1.37
C PHE A 205 -5.66 -13.31 -0.76
N LYS A 206 -4.55 -13.80 -0.16
CA LYS A 206 -4.52 -15.12 0.49
C LYS A 206 -5.49 -15.19 1.68
N LEU A 207 -5.47 -14.18 2.54
CA LEU A 207 -6.32 -14.11 3.72
C LEU A 207 -7.80 -14.06 3.33
N PHE A 208 -8.18 -13.23 2.36
CA PHE A 208 -9.56 -13.08 1.94
C PHE A 208 -10.09 -14.36 1.29
N ALA A 209 -9.28 -15.03 0.46
CA ALA A 209 -9.67 -16.32 -0.12
C ALA A 209 -9.88 -17.39 0.96
N TYR A 210 -9.01 -17.41 1.97
CA TYR A 210 -9.13 -18.28 3.14
C TYR A 210 -10.42 -17.99 3.93
N LEU A 211 -10.66 -16.73 4.29
CA LEU A 211 -11.85 -16.31 5.07
C LEU A 211 -13.16 -16.54 4.31
N LEU A 212 -13.21 -16.27 3.00
CA LEU A 212 -14.38 -16.59 2.19
C LEU A 212 -14.68 -18.09 2.17
N THR A 213 -13.66 -18.95 2.27
CA THR A 213 -13.83 -20.40 2.37
C THR A 213 -14.29 -20.81 3.78
N LEU A 214 -13.72 -20.18 4.80
CA LEU A 214 -14.06 -20.41 6.21
C LEU A 214 -15.51 -20.01 6.50
N ASN A 215 -15.93 -18.80 6.10
CA ASN A 215 -17.27 -18.27 6.33
C ASN A 215 -18.37 -19.09 5.62
N ARG A 216 -18.03 -19.80 4.54
CA ARG A 216 -18.97 -20.73 3.90
C ARG A 216 -19.15 -22.02 4.69
N SER A 217 -18.08 -22.51 5.31
CA SER A 217 -18.08 -23.73 6.10
C SER A 217 -18.70 -23.51 7.47
N HIS A 218 -18.52 -22.30 8.01
CA HIS A 218 -19.06 -21.84 9.29
C HIS A 218 -19.68 -20.46 9.08
N PRO A 219 -20.93 -20.38 8.57
CA PRO A 219 -21.59 -19.11 8.40
C PRO A 219 -21.67 -18.38 9.74
N PRO A 220 -21.33 -17.08 9.79
CA PRO A 220 -21.41 -16.31 11.02
C PRO A 220 -22.84 -16.43 11.55
N VAL A 221 -22.98 -16.74 12.84
CA VAL A 221 -24.28 -16.84 13.49
C VAL A 221 -24.94 -15.47 13.31
N SER A 222 -26.02 -15.41 12.53
CA SER A 222 -26.76 -14.17 12.31
C SER A 222 -27.04 -13.54 13.67
N ALA A 223 -26.56 -12.31 13.87
CA ALA A 223 -26.86 -11.54 15.06
C ALA A 223 -28.37 -11.65 15.29
N SER A 224 -28.75 -12.30 16.39
CA SER A 224 -30.15 -12.44 16.77
C SER A 224 -30.80 -11.05 16.76
N ASN A 225 -32.05 -10.96 16.29
CA ASN A 225 -32.92 -9.78 16.20
C ASN A 225 -33.15 -9.05 17.55
N GLY A 226 -32.08 -8.66 18.25
CA GLY A 226 -32.08 -7.87 19.46
C GLY A 226 -31.75 -6.42 19.11
N ASP A 227 -32.60 -5.51 19.55
CA ASP A 227 -32.59 -4.04 19.45
C ASP A 227 -31.32 -3.32 19.96
N SER A 228 -30.17 -3.98 20.08
CA SER A 228 -28.89 -3.33 20.39
C SER A 228 -28.27 -2.77 19.12
N GLN A 229 -28.82 -1.64 18.65
CA GLN A 229 -28.18 -0.77 17.66
C GLN A 229 -26.84 -0.25 18.22
N ASP A 230 -25.81 -0.29 17.37
CA ASP A 230 -24.64 0.60 17.32
C ASP A 230 -23.36 0.34 18.14
N GLU A 231 -23.12 -0.85 18.71
CA GLU A 231 -21.75 -1.18 19.18
C GLU A 231 -21.03 -2.09 18.17
N LEU A 232 -20.26 -1.48 17.26
CA LEU A 232 -19.32 -2.19 16.38
C LEU A 232 -18.33 -2.98 17.22
N GLU A 233 -18.30 -4.31 17.04
CA GLU A 233 -17.30 -5.16 17.70
C GLU A 233 -15.88 -4.70 17.36
N PRO A 234 -14.93 -4.77 18.31
CA PRO A 234 -13.56 -4.33 18.07
C PRO A 234 -12.90 -5.18 16.97
N PRO A 235 -11.98 -4.64 16.15
CA PRO A 235 -11.36 -5.45 15.10
C PRO A 235 -10.50 -6.58 15.67
N ILE A 236 -10.43 -7.68 14.93
CA ILE A 236 -9.47 -8.77 15.15
C ILE A 236 -8.13 -8.41 14.50
N LEU A 237 -8.19 -7.82 13.31
CA LEU A 237 -7.05 -7.42 12.50
C LEU A 237 -7.18 -5.95 12.10
N GLU A 238 -6.10 -5.20 12.26
CA GLU A 238 -5.95 -3.87 11.68
C GLU A 238 -4.72 -3.82 10.76
N ILE A 239 -4.95 -3.43 9.51
CA ILE A 239 -3.91 -3.21 8.51
C ILE A 239 -3.77 -1.71 8.30
N ILE A 240 -2.58 -1.18 8.59
CA ILE A 240 -2.24 0.23 8.51
C ILE A 240 -1.32 0.41 7.31
N LEU A 241 -1.74 1.23 6.35
CA LEU A 241 -0.99 1.53 5.14
C LEU A 241 -0.60 3.01 5.18
N GLN A 242 0.70 3.26 5.20
CA GLN A 242 1.25 4.60 5.21
C GLN A 242 1.96 4.89 3.89
N ASP A 243 1.63 6.02 3.28
CA ASP A 243 2.38 6.60 2.17
C ASP A 243 2.60 8.09 2.41
N PHE A 244 3.48 8.73 1.66
CA PHE A 244 3.59 10.19 1.72
C PHE A 244 2.46 10.86 0.96
N ASN A 245 2.02 10.26 -0.16
CA ASN A 245 1.08 10.86 -1.08
C ASN A 245 -0.33 10.28 -0.91
N SER A 246 -1.31 11.13 -0.60
CA SER A 246 -2.73 10.72 -0.49
C SER A 246 -3.27 10.12 -1.78
N ASP A 247 -2.79 10.58 -2.93
CA ASP A 247 -3.29 10.13 -4.23
C ASP A 247 -2.76 8.75 -4.60
N VAL A 248 -1.59 8.36 -4.10
CA VAL A 248 -1.12 6.98 -4.17
C VAL A 248 -2.09 6.07 -3.41
N LEU A 249 -2.51 6.48 -2.22
CA LEU A 249 -3.47 5.73 -1.41
C LEU A 249 -4.83 5.58 -2.11
N ARG A 250 -5.35 6.69 -2.64
CA ARG A 250 -6.65 6.76 -3.34
C ARG A 250 -6.66 6.04 -4.68
N LEU A 251 -5.66 6.29 -5.52
CA LEU A 251 -5.63 5.84 -6.90
C LEU A 251 -5.05 4.44 -7.06
N LEU A 252 -4.23 3.95 -6.14
CA LEU A 252 -3.54 2.66 -6.31
C LEU A 252 -3.69 1.73 -5.12
N THR A 253 -3.30 2.18 -3.93
CA THR A 253 -3.24 1.32 -2.74
C THR A 253 -4.60 0.70 -2.42
N PHE A 254 -5.63 1.54 -2.25
CA PHE A 254 -6.98 1.07 -1.92
C PHE A 254 -7.64 0.27 -3.06
N PRO A 255 -7.62 0.73 -4.33
CA PRO A 255 -8.04 -0.06 -5.48
C PRO A 255 -7.41 -1.45 -5.56
N ASN A 256 -6.10 -1.58 -5.28
CA ASN A 256 -5.44 -2.89 -5.31
C ASN A 256 -5.91 -3.81 -4.18
N ILE A 257 -6.27 -3.28 -3.00
CA ILE A 257 -6.86 -4.08 -1.92
C ILE A 257 -8.27 -4.56 -2.31
N LEU A 258 -9.08 -3.72 -2.96
CA LEU A 258 -10.37 -4.12 -3.50
C LEU A 258 -10.21 -5.23 -4.57
N LEU A 259 -9.23 -5.10 -5.46
CA LEU A 259 -8.90 -6.13 -6.45
C LEU A 259 -8.48 -7.46 -5.80
N ALA A 260 -7.79 -7.41 -4.64
CA ALA A 260 -7.47 -8.61 -3.86
C ALA A 260 -8.74 -9.33 -3.40
N PHE A 261 -9.74 -8.58 -2.91
CA PHE A 261 -11.05 -9.11 -2.52
C PHE A 261 -11.80 -9.68 -3.72
N TYR A 262 -11.93 -8.91 -4.80
CA TYR A 262 -12.60 -9.35 -6.03
C TYR A 262 -11.99 -10.66 -6.56
N ARG A 263 -10.65 -10.75 -6.61
CA ARG A 263 -9.99 -11.99 -7.01
C ARG A 263 -10.26 -13.15 -6.07
N ALA A 264 -10.27 -12.89 -4.76
CA ALA A 264 -10.56 -13.90 -3.76
C ALA A 264 -12.00 -14.45 -3.90
N THR A 265 -12.99 -13.61 -4.23
CA THR A 265 -14.37 -14.07 -4.48
C THR A 265 -14.47 -14.96 -5.71
N LEU A 266 -13.74 -14.65 -6.80
CA LEU A 266 -13.67 -15.51 -7.99
C LEU A 266 -13.10 -16.90 -7.66
N ILE A 267 -12.00 -16.96 -6.91
CA ILE A 267 -11.36 -18.24 -6.56
C ILE A 267 -12.24 -19.05 -5.62
N ALA A 268 -12.77 -18.42 -4.57
CA ALA A 268 -13.69 -19.09 -3.66
C ALA A 268 -14.94 -19.57 -4.45
N GLY A 269 -15.45 -18.76 -5.38
CA GLY A 269 -16.59 -19.08 -6.25
C GLY A 269 -16.38 -20.30 -7.15
N LYS A 270 -15.18 -20.48 -7.73
CA LYS A 270 -14.84 -21.63 -8.58
C LYS A 270 -14.91 -22.98 -7.84
N SER A 271 -14.75 -23.00 -6.52
CA SER A 271 -14.96 -24.20 -5.69
C SER A 271 -16.42 -24.70 -5.69
N LYS A 272 -17.39 -23.99 -6.30
CA LYS A 272 -18.79 -24.39 -6.43
C LYS A 272 -19.08 -25.40 -7.55
N GLN A 273 -18.20 -25.58 -8.55
CA GLN A 273 -18.50 -26.55 -9.61
C GLN A 273 -18.04 -27.95 -9.20
N PRO A 274 -18.96 -28.92 -8.99
CA PRO A 274 -18.55 -30.32 -8.99
C PRO A 274 -17.96 -30.61 -10.38
N GLU A 275 -16.76 -31.20 -10.42
CA GLU A 275 -16.22 -31.79 -11.65
C GLU A 275 -17.27 -32.77 -12.17
N VAL A 276 -18.01 -32.37 -13.20
CA VAL A 276 -18.76 -33.31 -14.01
C VAL A 276 -17.70 -34.17 -14.69
N PRO A 277 -17.67 -35.50 -14.50
CA PRO A 277 -16.77 -36.35 -15.26
C PRO A 277 -17.18 -36.20 -16.73
N GLN A 278 -16.41 -35.43 -17.51
CA GLN A 278 -16.54 -35.45 -18.94
C GLN A 278 -16.11 -36.85 -19.39
N GLU A 279 -17.07 -37.60 -19.92
CA GLU A 279 -16.82 -38.87 -20.58
C GLU A 279 -15.71 -38.68 -21.62
N ALA A 280 -14.74 -39.58 -21.56
CA ALA A 280 -13.62 -39.62 -22.47
C ALA A 280 -14.11 -39.76 -23.91
N SER A 281 -14.00 -38.68 -24.68
CA SER A 281 -13.92 -38.76 -26.14
C SER A 281 -12.75 -37.93 -26.62
N ASP A 282 -11.74 -38.68 -27.03
CA ASP A 282 -10.70 -38.35 -28.00
C ASP A 282 -9.62 -37.35 -27.60
N ALA A 283 -8.42 -37.93 -27.49
CA ALA A 283 -7.14 -37.31 -27.27
C ALA A 283 -6.90 -36.11 -28.20
N GLU A 284 -6.91 -34.91 -27.63
CA GLU A 284 -5.97 -33.87 -28.02
C GLU A 284 -5.00 -33.65 -26.86
N SER A 285 -3.73 -33.70 -27.22
CA SER A 285 -2.57 -33.48 -26.37
C SER A 285 -2.81 -32.33 -25.39
N THR A 286 -2.69 -32.60 -24.09
CA THR A 286 -2.35 -31.57 -23.11
C THR A 286 -0.93 -31.09 -23.40
N SER A 287 -0.79 -30.28 -24.45
CA SER A 287 0.41 -29.51 -24.72
C SER A 287 0.61 -28.53 -23.57
N GLU A 288 1.88 -28.25 -23.27
CA GLU A 288 2.32 -27.23 -22.31
C GLU A 288 1.78 -25.82 -22.60
N GLU A 289 1.06 -25.66 -23.73
CA GLU A 289 0.42 -24.43 -24.21
C GLU A 289 -0.78 -23.99 -23.34
N GLY A 290 -1.42 -24.89 -22.59
CA GLY A 290 -2.50 -24.54 -21.65
C GLY A 290 -2.03 -23.80 -20.39
N ARG A 291 -0.75 -23.95 -20.02
CA ARG A 291 -0.11 -23.19 -18.93
C ARG A 291 0.61 -21.93 -19.42
N ALA A 292 0.74 -21.77 -20.75
CA ALA A 292 1.44 -20.67 -21.39
C ALA A 292 0.50 -19.49 -21.77
N ARG A 293 -0.81 -19.59 -21.51
CA ARG A 293 -1.81 -18.54 -21.81
C ARG A 293 -2.30 -17.74 -20.60
N GLU A 294 -1.57 -17.74 -19.49
CA GLU A 294 -1.58 -16.58 -18.58
C GLU A 294 -0.64 -15.51 -19.19
N GLU A 295 -0.94 -15.08 -20.41
CA GLU A 295 -0.44 -13.80 -20.90
C GLU A 295 -1.01 -12.71 -19.98
N MET A 296 -0.35 -11.54 -19.90
CA MET A 296 -0.87 -10.36 -19.18
C MET A 296 -2.15 -9.88 -19.88
N ILE A 297 -3.25 -10.59 -19.66
CA ILE A 297 -4.58 -10.19 -20.12
C ILE A 297 -5.01 -9.09 -19.15
N GLU A 298 -5.09 -7.89 -19.68
CA GLU A 298 -5.71 -6.74 -19.02
C GLU A 298 -7.23 -6.94 -19.07
N GLU A 299 -7.87 -6.76 -17.92
CA GLU A 299 -9.32 -6.89 -17.77
C GLU A 299 -9.87 -5.63 -17.11
N ASP A 300 -11.11 -5.29 -17.45
CA ASP A 300 -11.82 -4.16 -16.85
C ASP A 300 -12.81 -4.66 -15.79
N LEU A 301 -12.67 -4.15 -14.57
CA LEU A 301 -13.63 -4.36 -13.49
C LEU A 301 -14.58 -3.16 -13.40
N GLU A 302 -15.88 -3.41 -13.58
CA GLU A 302 -16.93 -2.45 -13.23
C GLU A 302 -17.08 -2.37 -11.70
N ILE A 303 -17.04 -1.15 -11.16
CA ILE A 303 -17.17 -0.89 -9.72
C ILE A 303 -18.62 -0.54 -9.41
N THR A 304 -19.41 -1.56 -9.12
CA THR A 304 -20.83 -1.40 -8.75
C THR A 304 -21.03 -1.14 -7.26
N ASP A 305 -22.19 -0.60 -6.90
CA ASP A 305 -22.57 -0.41 -5.48
C ASP A 305 -22.67 -1.73 -4.73
N GLU A 306 -23.05 -2.82 -5.41
CA GLU A 306 -23.06 -4.17 -4.84
C GLU A 306 -21.63 -4.60 -4.48
N LEU A 307 -20.65 -4.40 -5.37
CA LEU A 307 -19.25 -4.75 -5.08
C LEU A 307 -18.72 -3.96 -3.87
N LYS A 308 -18.98 -2.65 -3.82
CA LYS A 308 -18.60 -1.79 -2.68
C LYS A 308 -19.24 -2.28 -1.38
N THR A 309 -20.53 -2.61 -1.43
CA THR A 309 -21.29 -3.12 -0.29
C THR A 309 -20.77 -4.48 0.17
N GLU A 310 -20.56 -5.42 -0.74
CA GLU A 310 -20.02 -6.76 -0.44
C GLU A 310 -18.64 -6.68 0.20
N PHE A 311 -17.76 -5.80 -0.30
CA PHE A 311 -16.44 -5.59 0.28
C PHE A 311 -16.54 -5.02 1.70
N GLY A 312 -17.38 -4.00 1.92
CA GLY A 312 -17.60 -3.42 3.24
C GLY A 312 -18.19 -4.42 4.25
N LEU A 313 -19.17 -5.23 3.81
CA LEU A 313 -19.74 -6.31 4.62
C LEU A 313 -18.70 -7.37 4.96
N PHE A 314 -17.90 -7.80 3.97
CA PHE A 314 -16.83 -8.77 4.17
C PHE A 314 -15.82 -8.29 5.23
N LEU A 315 -15.35 -7.04 5.15
CA LEU A 315 -14.43 -6.49 6.14
C LEU A 315 -15.06 -6.46 7.54
N ARG A 316 -16.33 -6.02 7.64
CA ARG A 316 -17.06 -5.92 8.91
C ARG A 316 -17.31 -7.29 9.55
N GLU A 317 -17.79 -8.26 8.79
CA GLU A 317 -18.07 -9.63 9.26
C GLU A 317 -16.82 -10.33 9.76
N ASN A 318 -15.69 -10.11 9.09
CA ASN A 318 -14.40 -10.64 9.51
C ASN A 318 -13.65 -9.72 10.49
N ARG A 319 -14.27 -8.62 10.95
CA ARG A 319 -13.68 -7.68 11.91
C ARG A 319 -12.28 -7.21 11.48
N ILE A 320 -12.10 -6.94 10.19
CA ILE A 320 -10.86 -6.41 9.60
C ILE A 320 -11.01 -4.89 9.45
N ARG A 321 -10.09 -4.14 10.04
CA ARG A 321 -9.98 -2.69 9.87
C ARG A 321 -8.84 -2.36 8.92
N LEU A 322 -9.11 -1.48 7.96
CA LEU A 322 -8.08 -0.86 7.12
C LEU A 322 -7.92 0.61 7.57
N THR A 323 -6.67 1.05 7.73
CA THR A 323 -6.34 2.41 8.14
C THR A 323 -5.31 2.99 7.19
N PHE A 324 -5.64 4.10 6.53
CA PHE A 324 -4.79 4.75 5.52
C PHE A 324 -4.24 6.06 6.07
N VAL A 325 -2.92 6.21 6.08
CA VAL A 325 -2.24 7.39 6.61
C VAL A 325 -1.38 8.01 5.53
N TYR A 326 -1.58 9.29 5.20
CA TYR A 326 -0.71 10.01 4.30
C TYR A 326 0.09 11.11 5.00
N GLY A 327 1.27 11.44 4.49
CA GLY A 327 2.13 12.50 4.99
C GLY A 327 3.56 12.05 5.32
N PRO A 328 4.43 12.97 5.76
CA PRO A 328 5.84 12.68 6.03
C PRO A 328 6.04 11.80 7.27
N TRP A 329 7.07 10.95 7.25
CA TRP A 329 7.41 10.09 8.40
C TRP A 329 7.78 10.86 9.67
N SER A 330 8.30 12.07 9.53
CA SER A 330 8.66 12.98 10.64
C SER A 330 7.48 13.33 11.55
N THR A 331 6.25 13.34 11.02
CA THR A 331 5.03 13.63 11.77
C THR A 331 4.12 12.41 11.88
N PHE A 332 4.58 11.24 11.42
CA PHE A 332 3.82 10.01 11.53
C PHE A 332 3.66 9.59 12.98
N GLU A 333 2.41 9.37 13.36
CA GLU A 333 2.03 8.80 14.63
C GLU A 333 1.21 7.53 14.40
N LEU A 334 1.57 6.44 15.09
CA LEU A 334 0.79 5.21 15.02
C LEU A 334 -0.66 5.51 15.46
N PRO A 335 -1.67 5.21 14.63
CA PRO A 335 -3.07 5.44 14.97
C PRO A 335 -3.44 4.79 16.30
N ALA A 336 -4.18 5.52 17.13
CA ALA A 336 -4.69 5.01 18.38
C ALA A 336 -5.58 3.80 18.15
N ILE A 337 -5.63 2.89 19.12
CA ILE A 337 -6.69 1.88 19.13
C ILE A 337 -7.93 2.64 19.60
N SER A 338 -8.85 2.97 18.69
CA SER A 338 -10.13 3.52 19.13
C SER A 338 -10.76 2.48 20.06
N PRO A 339 -11.08 2.81 21.33
CA PRO A 339 -12.00 1.99 22.08
C PRO A 339 -13.32 1.97 21.32
N SER A 340 -14.03 0.85 21.38
CA SER A 340 -15.46 0.85 21.10
C SER A 340 -16.07 2.01 21.90
N GLN A 341 -17.01 2.76 21.33
CA GLN A 341 -17.67 3.89 21.99
C GLN A 341 -18.58 3.41 23.14
N THR A 342 -18.00 2.71 24.12
CA THR A 342 -18.73 2.09 25.23
C THR A 342 -18.34 2.78 26.53
N SER A 343 -19.37 3.40 27.11
CA SER A 343 -19.44 4.03 28.43
C SER A 343 -18.69 5.36 28.63
N ASN A 344 -19.51 6.41 28.78
CA ASN A 344 -19.28 7.72 29.42
C ASN A 344 -17.83 8.07 29.79
N PRO A 345 -17.27 9.20 29.29
CA PRO A 345 -16.01 9.69 29.82
C PRO A 345 -16.19 10.01 31.32
N PRO A 346 -15.36 9.45 32.22
CA PRO A 346 -15.38 9.90 33.59
C PRO A 346 -14.99 11.37 33.60
N ARG A 347 -15.94 12.23 33.98
CA ARG A 347 -15.67 13.64 34.25
C ARG A 347 -14.60 13.72 35.33
N THR A 348 -13.35 13.91 34.94
CA THR A 348 -12.30 14.36 35.85
C THR A 348 -11.52 15.49 35.21
N GLU A 349 -11.52 16.60 35.93
CA GLU A 349 -10.73 17.79 35.65
C GLU A 349 -9.24 17.44 35.76
N SER A 350 -8.44 17.94 34.81
CA SER A 350 -6.97 17.98 34.86
C SER A 350 -6.22 16.63 34.92
N GLY A 351 -6.09 15.96 33.78
CA GLY A 351 -5.10 14.90 33.59
C GLY A 351 -5.13 14.42 32.14
N ARG A 352 -4.03 14.57 31.41
CA ARG A 352 -3.88 13.97 30.07
C ARG A 352 -4.00 12.45 30.24
N GLU A 353 -5.14 11.86 29.87
CA GLU A 353 -5.25 10.41 29.68
C GLU A 353 -4.21 10.01 28.64
N LYS A 354 -3.25 9.17 29.04
CA LYS A 354 -2.29 8.60 28.09
C LYS A 354 -3.02 7.56 27.27
N GLU A 355 -3.44 7.96 26.08
CA GLU A 355 -3.94 7.08 25.04
C GLU A 355 -3.02 5.84 24.92
N ILE A 356 -3.57 4.64 25.15
CA ILE A 356 -2.81 3.40 25.08
C ILE A 356 -2.61 3.05 23.61
N ARG A 357 -1.36 3.13 23.13
CA ARG A 357 -0.99 2.74 21.77
C ARG A 357 -0.28 1.39 21.80
N LYS A 358 -0.96 0.33 21.35
CA LYS A 358 -0.33 -0.96 21.09
C LYS A 358 0.48 -0.86 19.79
N GLY A 359 1.72 -1.31 19.83
CA GLY A 359 2.57 -1.45 18.63
C GLY A 359 2.06 -2.53 17.68
N CYS A 360 2.74 -2.69 16.55
CA CYS A 360 2.39 -3.63 15.50
C CYS A 360 3.12 -4.96 15.67
N GLU A 361 2.41 -6.07 15.52
CA GLU A 361 3.00 -7.40 15.42
C GLU A 361 3.86 -7.54 14.17
N VAL A 362 3.48 -6.87 13.07
CA VAL A 362 4.24 -6.85 11.82
C VAL A 362 4.45 -5.41 11.35
N ILE A 363 5.68 -5.07 11.02
CA ILE A 363 6.03 -3.83 10.33
C ILE A 363 6.78 -4.23 9.07
N MET A 364 6.39 -3.69 7.92
CA MET A 364 7.04 -4.00 6.67
C MET A 364 7.25 -2.76 5.81
N SER A 365 8.29 -2.79 4.98
CA SER A 365 8.60 -1.70 4.07
C SER A 365 9.42 -2.20 2.88
N SER A 366 9.19 -1.62 1.69
CA SER A 366 9.95 -1.96 0.49
C SER A 366 10.45 -0.70 -0.22
N GLU A 367 11.74 -0.67 -0.55
CA GLU A 367 12.41 0.42 -1.28
C GLU A 367 12.26 1.81 -0.65
N THR A 368 12.43 1.88 0.66
CA THR A 368 12.38 3.11 1.46
C THR A 368 13.74 3.61 1.94
N LEU A 369 14.83 2.94 1.54
CA LEU A 369 16.20 3.25 1.95
C LEU A 369 17.00 4.06 0.91
N TYR A 370 16.32 4.65 -0.08
CA TYR A 370 16.98 5.38 -1.18
C TYR A 370 17.55 6.75 -0.78
N SER A 371 17.05 7.35 0.31
CA SER A 371 17.49 8.67 0.80
C SER A 371 18.07 8.56 2.20
N THR A 372 19.32 8.96 2.38
CA THR A 372 19.96 8.99 3.71
C THR A 372 19.33 10.00 4.66
N ASP A 373 18.79 11.09 4.10
CA ASP A 373 18.23 12.19 4.88
C ASP A 373 16.91 11.79 5.57
N SER A 374 16.18 10.84 4.99
CA SER A 374 14.92 10.32 5.52
C SER A 374 15.09 9.16 6.50
N LEU A 375 16.30 8.60 6.63
CA LEU A 375 16.56 7.44 7.50
C LEU A 375 16.27 7.71 8.98
N PRO A 376 16.60 8.88 9.59
CA PRO A 376 16.27 9.15 10.98
C PRO A 376 14.76 9.07 11.25
N ASP A 377 13.94 9.61 10.34
CA ASP A 377 12.48 9.58 10.47
C ASP A 377 11.94 8.16 10.29
N LEU A 378 12.45 7.40 9.31
CA LEU A 378 12.08 5.99 9.14
C LEU A 378 12.40 5.17 10.40
N ILE A 379 13.59 5.34 10.99
CA ILE A 379 13.96 4.67 12.24
C ILE A 379 13.02 5.07 13.38
N ASN A 380 12.64 6.35 13.48
CA ASN A 380 11.68 6.80 14.48
C ASN A 380 10.31 6.13 14.31
N VAL A 381 9.82 5.96 13.07
CA VAL A 381 8.58 5.23 12.78
C VAL A 381 8.68 3.77 13.21
N LEU A 382 9.79 3.08 12.90
CA LEU A 382 10.01 1.69 13.33
C LEU A 382 10.01 1.57 14.86
N LEU A 383 10.71 2.45 15.55
CA LEU A 383 10.83 2.43 17.01
C LEU A 383 9.53 2.80 17.73
N SER A 384 8.76 3.75 17.19
CA SER A 384 7.48 4.18 17.77
C SER A 384 6.34 3.21 17.47
N SER A 385 6.45 2.46 16.37
CA SER A 385 5.42 1.49 15.94
C SER A 385 5.68 0.07 16.43
N LYS A 386 6.88 -0.29 16.87
CA LYS A 386 7.16 -1.64 17.38
C LYS A 386 6.52 -1.90 18.74
N ILE A 387 6.25 -3.17 19.05
CA ILE A 387 5.84 -3.59 20.38
C ILE A 387 6.99 -3.30 21.36
N THR A 388 6.74 -2.46 22.36
CA THR A 388 7.71 -2.16 23.41
C THR A 388 7.49 -3.04 24.61
N SER A 389 8.56 -3.58 25.19
CA SER A 389 8.52 -4.41 26.41
C SER A 389 7.86 -3.72 27.62
N LYS A 390 7.59 -2.41 27.57
CA LYS A 390 6.91 -1.65 28.63
C LYS A 390 5.39 -1.87 28.71
N SER A 391 4.75 -2.53 27.74
CA SER A 391 3.40 -3.10 27.96
C SER A 391 3.42 -4.22 29.02
N ARG A 392 4.60 -4.68 29.45
CA ARG A 392 4.78 -5.64 30.57
C ARG A 392 4.78 -5.01 31.98
N LEU A 393 4.30 -3.78 32.19
CA LEU A 393 4.10 -3.27 33.55
C LEU A 393 2.83 -3.85 34.21
N ARG A 394 2.70 -5.19 34.23
CA ARG A 394 1.89 -5.93 35.22
C ARG A 394 2.07 -7.45 35.24
N ALA A 395 3.06 -8.03 34.56
CA ALA A 395 3.31 -9.47 34.62
C ALA A 395 4.49 -9.79 35.56
N GLN A 396 4.22 -9.82 36.87
CA GLN A 396 5.07 -10.56 37.80
C GLN A 396 4.80 -12.05 37.63
N GLN A 397 5.54 -12.70 36.72
CA GLN A 397 5.95 -14.10 36.81
C GLN A 397 6.87 -14.43 35.63
N GLU A 398 8.06 -14.92 35.96
CA GLU A 398 9.32 -14.65 35.26
C GLU A 398 9.88 -15.91 34.57
N ALA A 399 9.05 -16.83 34.05
CA ALA A 399 9.58 -18.12 33.58
C ALA A 399 9.17 -18.59 32.17
N ASP A 400 8.00 -18.28 31.61
CA ASP A 400 7.55 -18.97 30.38
C ASP A 400 6.93 -18.09 29.27
N ALA A 401 6.86 -16.77 29.44
CA ALA A 401 6.35 -15.90 28.38
C ALA A 401 7.50 -15.49 27.43
N ALA A 402 7.66 -16.21 26.30
CA ALA A 402 8.46 -15.72 25.19
C ALA A 402 8.08 -14.26 24.89
N ALA A 403 9.08 -13.38 24.82
CA ALA A 403 8.85 -11.98 24.55
C ALA A 403 8.10 -11.84 23.21
N VAL A 404 6.88 -11.29 23.22
CA VAL A 404 6.18 -10.93 22.00
C VAL A 404 6.91 -9.72 21.41
N GLU A 405 7.64 -9.97 20.32
CA GLU A 405 8.40 -8.96 19.60
C GLU A 405 7.80 -8.77 18.20
N SER A 406 7.85 -7.54 17.68
CA SER A 406 7.48 -7.27 16.30
C SER A 406 8.36 -8.05 15.31
N THR A 407 7.75 -8.53 14.24
CA THR A 407 8.43 -8.92 13.01
C THR A 407 8.61 -7.67 12.16
N ILE A 408 9.84 -7.25 11.86
CA ILE A 408 10.11 -6.06 11.05
C ILE A 408 10.86 -6.48 9.78
N LEU A 409 10.20 -6.38 8.63
CA LEU A 409 10.75 -6.81 7.34
C LEU A 409 11.02 -5.61 6.43
N ILE A 410 12.25 -5.47 5.95
CA ILE A 410 12.63 -4.39 5.04
C ILE A 410 13.27 -4.97 3.79
N ALA A 411 12.66 -4.73 2.63
CA ALA A 411 13.22 -5.09 1.34
C ALA A 411 13.78 -3.85 0.64
N SER A 412 14.97 -3.93 0.07
CA SER A 412 15.62 -2.78 -0.58
C SER A 412 16.69 -3.21 -1.57
N LYS A 413 16.99 -2.35 -2.55
CA LYS A 413 18.29 -2.42 -3.23
C LYS A 413 19.42 -2.17 -2.23
N ALA A 414 20.56 -2.81 -2.46
CA ALA A 414 21.76 -2.63 -1.66
C ALA A 414 22.29 -1.19 -1.75
N VAL A 415 22.21 -0.58 -2.94
CA VAL A 415 22.68 0.78 -3.24
C VAL A 415 21.75 1.48 -4.24
N TYR A 416 21.52 2.78 -4.07
CA TYR A 416 20.80 3.63 -5.02
C TYR A 416 21.75 4.71 -5.58
N PHE A 417 22.14 4.56 -6.84
CA PHE A 417 23.02 5.54 -7.50
C PHE A 417 22.30 6.89 -7.67
N GLY A 418 23.06 7.99 -7.56
CA GLY A 418 22.55 9.36 -7.68
C GLY A 418 22.08 9.94 -6.34
N VAL A 419 21.10 9.31 -5.70
CA VAL A 419 20.56 9.74 -4.38
C VAL A 419 21.43 9.29 -3.19
N GLY A 420 22.30 8.29 -3.39
CA GLY A 420 23.33 7.90 -2.42
C GLY A 420 22.85 7.03 -1.25
N GLY A 421 21.56 6.70 -1.18
CA GLY A 421 21.04 5.76 -0.18
C GLY A 421 21.39 4.30 -0.47
N GLY A 422 20.95 3.43 0.44
CA GLY A 422 21.23 2.01 0.42
C GLY A 422 21.18 1.39 1.80
N THR A 423 21.51 0.11 1.88
CA THR A 423 21.41 -0.68 3.12
C THR A 423 22.48 -0.32 4.13
N HIS A 424 23.66 0.14 3.69
CA HIS A 424 24.80 0.37 4.58
C HIS A 424 24.51 1.40 5.68
N SER A 425 24.03 2.59 5.32
CA SER A 425 23.70 3.65 6.29
C SER A 425 22.56 3.24 7.22
N PHE A 426 21.58 2.49 6.70
CA PHE A 426 20.49 1.97 7.50
C PHE A 426 20.98 0.97 8.55
N ILE A 427 21.81 -0.01 8.15
CA ILE A 427 22.38 -1.02 9.06
C ILE A 427 23.24 -0.35 10.13
N ASP A 428 24.09 0.62 9.76
CA ASP A 428 24.91 1.38 10.72
C ASP A 428 24.04 2.09 11.77
N LEU A 429 22.95 2.74 11.36
CA LEU A 429 22.00 3.36 12.28
C LEU A 429 21.38 2.33 13.23
N VAL A 430 20.88 1.21 12.70
CA VAL A 430 20.25 0.15 13.50
C VAL A 430 21.22 -0.42 14.52
N GLU A 431 22.40 -0.89 14.08
CA GLU A 431 23.33 -1.65 14.92
C GLU A 431 24.14 -0.75 15.86
N ASN A 432 24.67 0.37 15.36
CA ASN A 432 25.61 1.20 16.12
C ASN A 432 24.94 2.35 16.88
N ARG A 433 23.72 2.77 16.51
CA ARG A 433 23.02 3.88 17.18
C ARG A 433 21.77 3.48 17.94
N HIS A 434 21.08 2.45 17.48
CA HIS A 434 19.80 2.02 18.06
C HIS A 434 19.85 0.63 18.69
N ASN A 435 21.05 0.06 18.85
CA ASN A 435 21.30 -1.19 19.56
C ASN A 435 20.45 -2.36 19.03
N GLY A 436 20.16 -2.34 17.73
CA GLY A 436 19.43 -3.37 17.02
C GLY A 436 20.35 -4.37 16.33
N SER A 437 19.75 -5.29 15.59
CA SER A 437 20.45 -6.25 14.74
C SER A 437 19.71 -6.40 13.42
N VAL A 438 20.46 -6.54 12.33
CA VAL A 438 19.92 -6.82 11.00
C VAL A 438 20.35 -8.21 10.57
N SER A 439 19.39 -9.03 10.15
CA SER A 439 19.66 -10.34 9.56
C SER A 439 19.12 -10.39 8.13
N PHE A 440 19.93 -10.92 7.21
CA PHE A 440 19.53 -11.05 5.81
C PHE A 440 18.73 -12.34 5.62
N ILE A 441 17.59 -12.21 4.95
CA ILE A 441 16.77 -13.34 4.52
C ILE A 441 17.18 -13.68 3.09
N ASP A 442 17.47 -14.96 2.86
CA ASP A 442 17.83 -15.44 1.53
C ASP A 442 16.63 -15.40 0.59
N LEU A 443 16.76 -14.59 -0.47
CA LEU A 443 15.78 -14.47 -1.54
C LEU A 443 15.94 -15.57 -2.60
N HIS A 444 17.02 -16.35 -2.59
CA HIS A 444 17.32 -17.40 -3.56
C HIS A 444 16.84 -18.79 -3.11
N HIS A 445 15.57 -18.90 -2.69
CA HIS A 445 14.99 -20.21 -2.42
C HIS A 445 14.93 -21.03 -3.73
N PRO A 446 15.38 -22.30 -3.76
CA PRO A 446 15.46 -23.09 -5.00
C PRO A 446 14.12 -23.27 -5.73
N ASP A 447 13.00 -23.16 -5.02
CA ASP A 447 11.64 -23.24 -5.58
C ASP A 447 11.12 -21.90 -6.15
N HIS A 448 11.80 -20.78 -5.83
CA HIS A 448 11.38 -19.41 -6.16
C HIS A 448 12.59 -18.57 -6.55
N PRO A 449 13.21 -18.81 -7.72
CA PRO A 449 14.29 -17.93 -8.18
C PRO A 449 13.75 -16.51 -8.36
N PRO A 450 14.39 -15.48 -7.76
CA PRO A 450 13.98 -14.11 -7.97
C PRO A 450 14.09 -13.77 -9.47
N PRO A 451 13.27 -12.83 -9.98
CA PRO A 451 13.40 -12.38 -11.36
C PRO A 451 14.85 -11.95 -11.61
N LEU A 452 15.40 -12.38 -12.77
CA LEU A 452 16.79 -12.15 -13.20
C LEU A 452 17.22 -10.71 -12.87
N SER A 453 18.11 -10.53 -11.89
CA SER A 453 18.62 -9.20 -11.57
C SER A 453 19.67 -8.82 -12.62
N ASN A 454 19.27 -8.08 -13.64
CA ASN A 454 20.21 -7.43 -14.57
C ASN A 454 20.79 -6.14 -13.94
N GLY A 455 21.17 -6.16 -12.66
CA GLY A 455 21.50 -4.93 -11.92
C GLY A 455 21.99 -5.10 -10.48
N VAL A 456 21.78 -4.05 -9.68
CA VAL A 456 22.20 -3.95 -8.27
C VAL A 456 21.54 -5.04 -7.42
N SER A 457 22.30 -5.61 -6.48
CA SER A 457 21.79 -6.62 -5.53
C SER A 457 20.59 -6.08 -4.75
N ARG A 458 19.54 -6.90 -4.63
CA ARG A 458 18.37 -6.65 -3.77
C ARG A 458 18.48 -7.52 -2.53
N VAL A 459 18.00 -7.01 -1.40
CA VAL A 459 18.06 -7.70 -0.12
C VAL A 459 16.70 -7.65 0.57
N LEU A 460 16.41 -8.67 1.36
CA LEU A 460 15.36 -8.69 2.36
C LEU A 460 15.99 -8.84 3.74
N MET A 461 15.56 -8.03 4.69
CA MET A 461 16.15 -7.94 6.02
C MET A 461 15.07 -8.15 7.09
N ASP A 462 15.35 -8.99 8.10
CA ASP A 462 14.65 -9.01 9.37
C ASP A 462 15.42 -8.14 10.37
N VAL A 463 14.75 -7.10 10.89
CA VAL A 463 15.32 -6.06 11.73
C VAL A 463 14.78 -6.21 13.16
N LYS A 464 15.69 -6.31 14.12
CA LYS A 464 15.34 -6.37 15.54
C LYS A 464 15.91 -5.17 16.29
N PHE A 465 15.18 -4.67 17.27
CA PHE A 465 15.65 -3.61 18.16
C PHE A 465 15.65 -4.15 19.58
N SER A 466 16.82 -4.20 20.22
CA SER A 466 16.95 -4.66 21.60
C SER A 466 15.98 -3.91 22.53
N ALA A 467 15.50 -4.62 23.55
CA ALA A 467 14.52 -4.12 24.51
C ALA A 467 15.07 -3.05 25.46
#